data_AF-A6W8S3-F1
#
_entry.id   AF-A6W8S3-F1
#
_cell.length_a   1.000
_cell.length_b   1.000
_cell.length_c   1.000
_cell.angle_alpha   90.00
_cell.angle_beta   90.00
_cell.angle_gamma   90.00
#
_symmetry.space_group_name_H-M   'P 1'
#
loop_
_entity.id
_entity.type
_entity.pdbx_description
1 polymer ?
#
loop_
_entity_poly.entity_id
_entity_poly.type
_entity_poly.pdbx_seq_one_letter_code
_entity_poly.pdbx_strand_id
1 'polypeptide(L)' 'MKLKYLRKLGQNKAGDTVDVDDASARYLLDRGLAQAIDDEPADDEPKPTRRRRAAAEGDDQSE' A
#
# COMPACT_ATOMS: atom_id res chain seq x y z
N MET A 1 13.25 -3.29 -12.28
CA MET A 1 12.24 -2.26 -12.01
C MET A 1 12.79 -1.18 -11.11
N LYS A 2 12.39 0.07 -11.34
CA LYS A 2 12.80 1.21 -10.53
C LYS A 2 11.73 1.54 -9.50
N LEU A 3 12.08 1.45 -8.22
CA LEU A 3 11.15 1.67 -7.11
C LEU A 3 11.62 2.81 -6.20
N LYS A 4 10.66 3.54 -5.64
CA LYS A 4 10.89 4.55 -4.60
C LYS A 4 10.53 3.97 -3.25
N TYR A 5 11.46 3.97 -2.31
CA TYR A 5 11.17 3.51 -0.95
C TYR A 5 10.22 4.48 -0.23
N LEU A 6 9.19 3.93 0.41
CA LEU A 6 8.22 4.73 1.18
C LEU A 6 8.67 4.93 2.65
N ARG A 7 9.66 4.13 3.09
CA ARG A 7 10.27 4.23 4.42
C ARG A 7 11.76 3.91 4.36
N LYS A 8 12.49 4.16 5.45
CA LYS A 8 13.91 3.78 5.56
C LYS A 8 14.05 2.24 5.49
N LEU A 9 14.84 1.76 4.53
CA LEU A 9 15.15 0.33 4.34
C LEU A 9 16.67 0.15 4.33
N GLY A 10 17.20 -0.33 5.47
CA GLY A 10 18.64 -0.48 5.67
C GLY A 10 19.35 0.89 5.65
N GLN A 11 20.29 1.03 4.72
CA GLN A 11 21.05 2.27 4.52
C GLN A 11 20.28 3.30 3.69
N ASN A 12 19.26 2.88 2.93
CA ASN A 12 18.47 3.76 2.07
C ASN A 12 17.37 4.45 2.87
N LYS A 13 17.18 5.74 2.59
CA LYS A 13 16.15 6.59 3.20
C LYS A 13 14.81 6.47 2.47
N ALA A 14 13.76 6.92 3.13
CA ALA A 14 12.48 7.11 2.47
C ALA A 14 12.63 8.13 1.35
N GLY A 15 12.06 7.83 0.19
CA GLY A 15 12.17 8.63 -1.03
C GLY A 15 13.35 8.25 -1.93
N ASP A 16 14.28 7.44 -1.44
CA ASP A 16 15.38 6.95 -2.28
C ASP A 16 14.81 6.04 -3.36
N THR A 17 15.39 6.20 -4.55
CA THR A 17 15.00 5.43 -5.72
C THR A 17 16.10 4.43 -6.04
N VAL A 18 15.71 3.18 -6.22
CA VAL A 18 16.64 2.08 -6.50
C VAL A 18 16.13 1.21 -7.63
N ASP A 19 17.06 0.63 -8.37
CA ASP A 19 16.77 -0.42 -9.33
C ASP A 19 16.84 -1.78 -8.62
N VAL A 20 15.74 -2.51 -8.65
CA VAL A 20 15.58 -3.85 -8.05
C VAL A 20 15.07 -4.84 -9.10
N ASP A 21 15.31 -6.13 -8.87
CA ASP A 21 14.75 -7.20 -9.70
C ASP A 21 13.22 -7.34 -9.49
N ASP A 22 12.54 -8.03 -10.41
CA ASP A 22 11.08 -8.15 -10.38
C ASP A 22 10.54 -8.95 -9.18
N ALA A 23 11.31 -9.90 -8.64
CA ALA A 23 10.89 -10.67 -7.48
C ALA A 23 10.94 -9.80 -6.21
N SER A 24 12.04 -9.06 -6.04
CA SER A 24 12.18 -8.05 -4.99
C SER A 24 11.14 -6.95 -5.11
N ALA A 25 10.84 -6.51 -6.35
CA ALA A 25 9.84 -5.48 -6.58
C ALA A 25 8.45 -5.89 -6.10
N ARG A 26 8.00 -7.11 -6.45
CA ARG A 26 6.73 -7.66 -5.98
C ARG A 26 6.64 -7.71 -4.46
N TYR A 27 7.70 -8.19 -3.81
CA TYR A 27 7.73 -8.27 -2.34
C TYR A 27 7.64 -6.88 -1.68
N LEU A 28 8.33 -5.89 -2.23
CA LEU A 28 8.34 -4.53 -1.70
C LEU A 28 7.00 -3.80 -1.93
N LEU A 29 6.35 -4.03 -3.06
CA LEU A 29 5.04 -3.47 -3.41
C LEU A 29 3.93 -4.09 -2.55
N ASP A 30 3.87 -5.43 -2.46
CA ASP A 30 2.86 -6.17 -1.67
C ASP A 30 2.89 -5.77 -0.19
N ARG A 31 4.09 -5.50 0.35
CA ARG A 31 4.29 -5.06 1.73
C ARG A 31 4.12 -3.56 1.94
N GLY A 32 3.87 -2.77 0.89
CA GLY A 32 3.76 -1.31 0.96
C GLY A 32 5.05 -0.62 1.41
N LEU A 33 6.21 -1.21 1.10
CA LEU A 33 7.53 -0.71 1.49
C LEU A 33 8.12 0.24 0.46
N ALA A 34 7.73 0.06 -0.80
CA ALA A 34 8.16 0.85 -1.94
C ALA A 34 6.97 1.11 -2.86
N GLN A 35 7.13 2.05 -3.79
CA GLN A 35 6.18 2.35 -4.84
C GLN A 35 6.90 2.26 -6.19
N ALA A 36 6.23 1.68 -7.18
CA ALA A 36 6.71 1.66 -8.55
C ALA A 36 6.80 3.09 -9.08
N ILE A 37 7.93 3.41 -9.69
CA ILE A 37 8.12 4.69 -10.36
C ILE A 37 7.92 4.41 -11.86
N ASP A 38 6.66 4.27 -12.24
CA ASP A 38 6.24 4.32 -13.64
C ASP A 38 5.78 5.74 -13.96
N ASP A 39 6.20 6.26 -15.11
CA ASP A 39 5.64 7.48 -15.71
C ASP A 39 4.24 7.16 -16.29
N GLU A 40 3.26 6.77 -15.46
CA GLU A 40 1.79 6.91 -15.65
C GLU A 40 1.00 6.13 -14.56
N PRO A 41 -0.26 6.52 -14.26
CA PRO A 41 -0.79 6.44 -12.91
C PRO A 41 -1.36 5.06 -12.53
N ALA A 42 -1.01 4.66 -11.32
CA ALA A 42 -1.81 3.93 -10.34
C ALA A 42 -3.14 3.32 -10.83
N ASP A 43 -3.12 2.04 -11.17
CA ASP A 43 -4.30 1.19 -11.13
C ASP A 43 -3.99 -0.09 -10.33
N ASP A 44 -3.91 0.08 -9.01
CA ASP A 44 -3.98 -1.03 -8.07
C ASP A 44 -4.72 -0.54 -6.82
N GLU A 45 -6.04 -0.38 -6.97
CA GLU A 45 -6.96 -0.43 -5.84
C GLU A 45 -7.36 -1.91 -5.67
N PRO A 46 -7.05 -2.50 -4.52
CA PRO A 46 -8.10 -2.53 -3.53
C PRO A 46 -7.59 -1.92 -2.24
N LYS A 47 -8.06 -0.71 -1.91
CA LYS A 47 -8.03 -0.23 -0.53
C LYS A 47 -8.82 -1.26 0.30
N PRO A 48 -8.23 -1.97 1.27
CA PRO A 48 -9.04 -2.59 2.30
C PRO A 48 -9.59 -1.44 3.13
N THR A 49 -10.81 -1.02 2.85
CA THR A 49 -11.50 -0.07 3.73
C THR A 49 -11.78 -0.78 5.05
N ARG A 50 -10.80 -0.72 5.96
CA ARG A 50 -10.98 -0.98 7.38
C ARG A 50 -11.88 0.14 7.93
N ARG A 51 -13.16 0.15 7.54
CA ARG A 51 -14.19 0.98 8.18
C ARG A 51 -14.46 0.38 9.55
N ARG A 52 -14.07 1.17 10.54
CA ARG A 52 -14.35 1.12 11.98
C ARG A 52 -15.63 0.33 12.32
N ARG A 53 -15.53 -0.50 13.38
CA ARG A 53 -16.62 -1.13 14.15
C ARG A 53 -18.00 -0.54 13.82
N ALA A 54 -18.84 -1.30 13.13
CA ALA A 54 -20.27 -1.11 13.28
C ALA A 54 -20.60 -1.54 14.72
N ALA A 55 -20.88 -0.55 15.57
CA ALA A 55 -21.69 -0.80 16.74
C ALA A 55 -23.04 -1.32 16.21
N ALA A 56 -23.39 -2.54 16.55
CA ALA A 56 -24.75 -2.99 16.48
C ALA A 56 -25.52 -2.23 17.58
N GLU A 57 -26.06 -1.07 17.24
CA GLU A 57 -27.36 -0.66 17.79
C GLU A 57 -28.36 -1.63 17.12
N GLY A 58 -28.97 -2.55 17.86
CA GLY A 58 -30.09 -2.22 18.75
C GLY A 58 -31.31 -2.02 17.85
N ASP A 59 -31.89 -3.11 17.35
CA ASP A 59 -33.16 -3.65 17.84
C ASP A 59 -34.32 -2.64 17.75
N ASP A 60 -35.28 -3.00 16.87
CA ASP A 60 -36.72 -3.02 17.15
C ASP A 60 -37.65 -1.86 16.73
N GLN A 61 -38.80 -2.33 16.21
CA GLN A 61 -40.11 -1.71 15.95
C GLN A 61 -40.30 -0.71 14.79
N SER A 62 -40.84 -1.30 13.71
CA SER A 62 -41.94 -0.80 12.88
C SER A 62 -43.18 -0.36 13.66
N GLU A 63 -43.79 0.75 13.25
CA GLU A 63 -45.24 0.97 13.16
C GLU A 63 -45.56 2.04 12.10
#